data_AF-A0A9W9RIW8-F1
#
_entry.id   AF-A0A9W9RIW8-F1
#
_cell.length_a   1.000
_cell.length_b   1.000
_cell.length_c   1.000
_cell.angle_alpha   90.00
_cell.angle_beta   90.00
_cell.angle_gamma   90.00
#
_symmetry.space_group_name_H-M   'P 1'
#
loop_
_entity.id
_entity.type
_entity.pdbx_description
1 polymer ?
#
loop_
_entity_poly.entity_id
_entity_poly.type
_entity_poly.pdbx_seq_one_letter_code
_entity_poly.pdbx_strand_id
1 'polypeptide(L)'
;MPPRISVQSSLKALTGMLVKISDVKCAITWVLTKTCLGSTSGYSPLSNSINTSIRAASSKVQVRRKHDPFLMAQARQRKAANVSRQQVLAEERESSLGDPVKSQPTPFIQEMTAIQSNSHIPSSLTEDLNYYLKSNELDAALDFSKDLTAPLKNPDRNTADPQVEKEAMNLHKKEHNNAQEAINRIVNLNNGNTKDRVRLNITKCIETFGRHYTDSILPPKPSAVAHESAPVHPERAPRVGPDTGSAEVQAAILTVKIMNLSRHLENANKDKHNKRNLQLLVHKRAKLLQYVRKKERGGPRWQNLMGTLGLSDAAWKGEIAL
;
A
#
# COMPACT_ATOMS: atom_id res chain seq x y z
N MET A 1 -38.69 -33.89 36.39
CA MET A 1 -39.46 -32.79 35.78
C MET A 1 -38.55 -31.59 35.62
N PRO A 2 -38.15 -31.28 34.38
CA PRO A 2 -38.27 -29.93 33.82
C PRO A 2 -38.85 -29.94 32.38
N PRO A 3 -39.29 -28.79 31.82
CA PRO A 3 -40.37 -28.74 30.84
C PRO A 3 -39.98 -28.77 29.35
N ARG A 4 -40.95 -29.26 28.56
CA ARG A 4 -41.10 -29.19 27.09
C ARG A 4 -41.37 -27.76 26.60
N ILE A 5 -40.69 -27.35 25.53
CA ILE A 5 -41.05 -26.28 24.56
C ILE A 5 -40.23 -26.61 23.29
N SER A 6 -40.63 -26.55 22.02
CA SER A 6 -41.88 -26.41 21.27
C SER A 6 -41.41 -26.35 19.80
N VAL A 7 -41.80 -27.33 18.97
CA VAL A 7 -41.53 -27.31 17.52
C VAL A 7 -42.56 -26.39 16.87
N GLN A 8 -42.12 -25.35 16.16
CA GLN A 8 -42.98 -24.65 15.20
C GLN A 8 -42.38 -24.65 13.81
N SER A 9 -43.04 -25.43 12.97
CA SER A 9 -43.08 -25.38 11.52
C SER A 9 -43.52 -24.01 11.00
N SER A 10 -42.85 -23.50 9.98
CA SER A 10 -43.47 -22.55 9.03
C SER A 10 -42.99 -22.85 7.62
N LEU A 11 -43.85 -23.56 6.88
CA LEU A 11 -43.91 -23.53 5.43
C LEU A 11 -44.41 -22.15 5.00
N LYS A 12 -43.63 -21.41 4.20
CA LYS A 12 -44.20 -20.52 3.16
C LYS A 12 -43.32 -20.54 1.91
N ALA A 13 -43.90 -21.11 0.86
CA ALA A 13 -43.51 -20.94 -0.53
C ALA A 13 -43.73 -19.49 -0.99
N LEU A 14 -42.99 -19.09 -2.04
CA LEU A 14 -43.33 -18.14 -3.13
C LEU A 14 -42.02 -17.95 -3.94
N THR A 15 -41.79 -18.75 -4.97
CA THR A 15 -42.05 -18.42 -6.39
C THR A 15 -41.33 -17.16 -6.89
N GLY A 16 -40.33 -17.40 -7.76
CA GLY A 16 -40.20 -16.72 -9.05
C GLY A 16 -39.38 -15.45 -9.10
N MET A 17 -38.18 -15.54 -9.70
CA MET A 17 -37.86 -14.64 -10.81
C MET A 17 -36.70 -15.19 -11.64
N LEU A 18 -37.06 -15.59 -12.85
CA LEU A 18 -36.17 -15.96 -13.94
C LEU A 18 -35.65 -14.66 -14.56
N VAL A 19 -34.36 -14.34 -14.40
CA VAL A 19 -33.74 -13.21 -15.12
C VAL A 19 -32.69 -13.75 -16.08
N LYS A 20 -32.99 -13.57 -17.36
CA LYS A 20 -32.12 -13.78 -18.52
C LYS A 20 -30.92 -12.84 -18.43
N ILE A 21 -29.70 -13.37 -18.58
CA ILE A 21 -28.53 -12.58 -18.92
C ILE A 21 -28.17 -12.94 -20.36
N SER A 22 -28.38 -11.99 -21.25
CA SER A 22 -28.02 -12.00 -22.66
C SER A 22 -26.58 -11.52 -22.83
N ASP A 23 -25.75 -12.37 -23.43
CA ASP A 23 -24.38 -12.08 -23.84
C ASP A 23 -24.33 -11.00 -24.94
N VAL A 24 -23.58 -9.93 -24.70
CA VAL A 24 -23.20 -8.92 -25.71
C VAL A 24 -21.82 -9.31 -26.25
N LYS A 25 -21.75 -9.79 -27.50
CA LYS A 25 -20.49 -9.95 -28.25
C LYS A 25 -20.27 -8.74 -29.14
N CYS A 26 -19.20 -7.99 -28.84
CA CYS A 26 -18.66 -6.92 -29.68
C CYS A 26 -17.78 -7.55 -30.77
N ALA A 27 -18.09 -7.28 -32.04
CA ALA A 27 -17.34 -7.74 -33.21
C ALA A 27 -16.44 -6.61 -33.71
N ILE A 28 -15.15 -6.89 -33.89
CA ILE A 28 -14.20 -6.03 -34.59
C ILE A 28 -13.84 -6.73 -35.90
N THR A 29 -14.29 -6.17 -37.02
CA THR A 29 -13.90 -6.54 -38.39
C THR A 29 -12.85 -5.56 -38.91
N TRP A 30 -11.72 -6.09 -39.39
CA TRP A 30 -10.82 -5.38 -40.30
C TRP A 30 -11.03 -5.90 -41.72
N VAL A 31 -11.23 -4.96 -42.64
CA VAL A 31 -11.33 -5.18 -44.09
C VAL A 31 -9.97 -4.88 -44.70
N LEU A 32 -9.46 -5.78 -45.54
CA LEU A 32 -8.57 -5.39 -46.64
C LEU A 32 -8.66 -6.41 -47.78
N THR A 33 -9.11 -5.90 -48.91
CA THR A 33 -9.30 -6.53 -50.21
C THR A 33 -8.00 -6.48 -51.02
N LYS A 34 -7.70 -7.55 -51.76
CA LYS A 34 -7.10 -7.46 -53.11
C LYS A 34 -7.19 -8.80 -53.84
N THR A 35 -7.93 -8.76 -54.94
CA THR A 35 -8.03 -9.75 -56.02
C THR A 35 -6.95 -9.50 -57.06
N CYS A 36 -6.40 -10.57 -57.67
CA CYS A 36 -6.13 -10.67 -59.12
C CYS A 36 -5.74 -12.11 -59.51
N LEU A 37 -6.23 -12.53 -60.68
CA LEU A 37 -6.36 -13.88 -61.22
C LEU A 37 -5.06 -14.50 -61.78
N GLY A 38 -5.02 -15.83 -61.82
CA GLY A 38 -4.16 -16.64 -62.69
C GLY A 38 -4.60 -18.11 -62.68
N SER A 39 -5.12 -18.60 -63.81
CA SER A 39 -5.67 -19.95 -64.04
C SER A 39 -4.57 -20.94 -64.47
N THR A 40 -4.57 -22.16 -63.92
CA THR A 40 -4.58 -23.44 -64.67
C THR A 40 -4.56 -24.66 -63.74
N SER A 41 -5.56 -25.53 -63.96
CA SER A 41 -5.68 -26.99 -63.70
C SER A 41 -4.75 -27.68 -62.69
N GLY A 42 -5.37 -28.33 -61.69
CA GLY A 42 -4.82 -29.56 -61.09
C GLY A 42 -4.95 -29.67 -59.57
N TYR A 43 -5.90 -30.49 -59.12
CA TYR A 43 -5.97 -31.09 -57.78
C TYR A 43 -6.10 -30.14 -56.57
N SER A 44 -7.32 -30.08 -56.04
CA SER A 44 -7.64 -29.49 -54.75
C SER A 44 -7.21 -30.41 -53.59
N PRO A 45 -6.28 -30.03 -52.70
CA PRO A 45 -6.32 -30.48 -51.33
C PRO A 45 -7.13 -29.45 -50.54
N LEU A 46 -8.27 -29.92 -50.07
CA LEU A 46 -9.17 -29.24 -49.13
C LEU A 46 -8.40 -28.39 -48.12
N SER A 47 -8.56 -27.07 -48.21
CA SER A 47 -8.24 -26.16 -47.11
C SER A 47 -9.13 -26.53 -45.93
N ASN A 48 -8.59 -27.25 -44.95
CA ASN A 48 -9.23 -27.41 -43.65
C ASN A 48 -9.17 -26.07 -42.92
N SER A 49 -10.09 -25.18 -43.29
CA SER A 49 -10.65 -24.21 -42.36
C SER A 49 -11.17 -25.02 -41.17
N ILE A 50 -10.45 -24.96 -40.04
CA ILE A 50 -10.96 -25.41 -38.74
C ILE A 50 -12.01 -24.38 -38.32
N ASN A 51 -13.13 -24.39 -39.03
CA ASN A 51 -14.40 -23.89 -38.53
C ASN A 51 -14.84 -24.89 -37.45
N THR A 52 -14.39 -24.69 -36.21
CA THR A 52 -15.09 -25.25 -35.05
C THR A 52 -16.44 -24.54 -34.91
N SER A 53 -17.35 -24.81 -35.84
CA SER A 53 -18.74 -24.46 -35.67
C SER A 53 -19.27 -25.30 -34.51
N ILE A 54 -19.95 -24.65 -33.57
CA ILE A 54 -20.58 -25.26 -32.40
C ILE A 54 -21.51 -26.44 -32.80
N ARG A 55 -21.95 -26.51 -34.07
CA ARG A 55 -22.76 -27.60 -34.63
C ARG A 55 -21.98 -28.90 -34.90
N ALA A 56 -20.68 -28.84 -35.23
CA ALA A 56 -19.88 -30.04 -35.50
C ALA A 56 -19.48 -30.80 -34.21
N ALA A 57 -19.48 -30.12 -33.07
CA ALA A 57 -19.35 -30.77 -31.77
C ALA A 57 -20.58 -31.63 -31.41
N SER A 58 -21.68 -31.53 -32.16
CA SER A 58 -22.98 -32.06 -31.74
C SER A 58 -23.16 -33.55 -32.01
N SER A 59 -22.80 -34.13 -33.16
CA SER A 59 -23.18 -35.52 -33.44
C SER A 59 -22.42 -36.54 -32.59
N LYS A 60 -21.08 -36.49 -32.56
CA LYS A 60 -20.25 -37.44 -31.79
C LYS A 60 -20.40 -37.27 -30.27
N VAL A 61 -20.58 -36.04 -29.78
CA VAL A 61 -20.82 -35.79 -28.34
C VAL A 61 -22.26 -36.18 -27.96
N GLN A 62 -23.26 -35.97 -28.82
CA GLN A 62 -24.63 -36.46 -28.59
C GLN A 62 -24.72 -37.99 -28.65
N VAL A 63 -23.99 -38.65 -29.56
CA VAL A 63 -23.92 -40.12 -29.64
C VAL A 63 -23.22 -40.70 -28.41
N ARG A 64 -22.10 -40.12 -27.96
CA ARG A 64 -21.45 -40.49 -26.69
C ARG A 64 -22.37 -40.29 -25.48
N ARG A 65 -23.20 -39.23 -25.48
CA ARG A 65 -24.24 -38.95 -24.47
C ARG A 65 -25.29 -40.04 -24.31
N LYS A 66 -25.54 -40.85 -25.34
CA LYS A 66 -26.56 -41.91 -25.35
C LYS A 66 -26.01 -43.30 -25.05
N HIS A 67 -24.70 -43.52 -25.19
CA HIS A 67 -24.09 -44.86 -25.12
C HIS A 67 -24.03 -45.42 -23.69
N ASP A 68 -23.85 -44.55 -22.68
CA ASP A 68 -23.99 -44.90 -21.26
C ASP A 68 -24.46 -43.68 -20.44
N PRO A 69 -25.76 -43.58 -20.12
CA PRO A 69 -26.30 -42.46 -19.36
C PRO A 69 -25.78 -42.41 -17.91
N PHE A 70 -25.42 -43.56 -17.31
CA PHE A 70 -25.04 -43.67 -15.90
C PHE A 70 -23.60 -43.21 -15.67
N LEU A 71 -22.64 -43.71 -16.47
CA LEU A 71 -21.24 -43.26 -16.38
C LEU A 71 -21.11 -41.76 -16.65
N MET A 72 -21.94 -41.23 -17.53
CA MET A 72 -21.97 -39.79 -17.82
C MET A 72 -22.59 -38.97 -16.70
N ALA A 73 -23.63 -39.47 -16.04
CA ALA A 73 -24.16 -38.85 -14.83
C ALA A 73 -23.12 -38.85 -13.71
N GLN A 74 -22.40 -39.97 -13.49
CA GLN A 74 -21.35 -40.07 -12.48
C GLN A 74 -20.16 -39.13 -12.78
N ALA A 75 -19.73 -39.05 -14.05
CA ALA A 75 -18.69 -38.11 -14.46
C ALA A 75 -19.12 -36.64 -14.26
N ARG A 76 -20.39 -36.31 -14.54
CA ARG A 76 -20.95 -34.99 -14.26
C ARG A 76 -20.98 -34.69 -12.77
N GLN A 77 -21.34 -35.65 -11.91
CA GLN A 77 -21.31 -35.50 -10.46
C GLN A 77 -19.88 -35.23 -9.95
N ARG A 78 -18.88 -36.01 -10.41
CA ARG A 78 -17.46 -35.78 -10.06
C ARG A 78 -16.98 -34.40 -10.51
N LYS A 79 -17.34 -33.98 -11.72
CA LYS A 79 -17.02 -32.63 -12.23
C LYS A 79 -17.73 -31.55 -11.42
N ALA A 80 -19.00 -31.72 -11.10
CA ALA A 80 -19.78 -30.77 -10.29
C ALA A 80 -19.17 -30.60 -8.89
N ALA A 81 -18.74 -31.70 -8.26
CA ALA A 81 -18.05 -31.67 -6.97
C ALA A 81 -16.67 -30.98 -7.04
N ASN A 82 -15.92 -31.14 -8.14
CA ASN A 82 -14.67 -30.41 -8.33
C ASN A 82 -14.93 -28.91 -8.56
N VAL A 83 -15.92 -28.57 -9.38
CA VAL A 83 -16.32 -27.18 -9.64
C VAL A 83 -16.80 -26.51 -8.34
N SER A 84 -17.62 -27.18 -7.53
CA SER A 84 -18.04 -26.62 -6.23
C SER A 84 -16.85 -26.43 -5.29
N ARG A 85 -15.91 -27.38 -5.24
CA ARG A 85 -14.67 -27.21 -4.46
C ARG A 85 -13.81 -26.06 -4.98
N GLN A 86 -13.69 -25.89 -6.29
CA GLN A 86 -12.96 -24.78 -6.90
C GLN A 86 -13.59 -23.43 -6.57
N GLN A 87 -14.93 -23.35 -6.55
CA GLN A 87 -15.67 -22.15 -6.15
C GLN A 87 -15.36 -21.78 -4.69
N VAL A 88 -15.44 -22.72 -3.76
CA VAL A 88 -15.07 -22.49 -2.35
C VAL A 88 -13.64 -21.98 -2.22
N LEU A 89 -12.68 -22.63 -2.90
CA LEU A 89 -11.29 -22.19 -2.90
C LEU A 89 -11.08 -20.83 -3.59
N ALA A 90 -11.95 -20.46 -4.54
CA ALA A 90 -11.89 -19.14 -5.18
C ALA A 90 -12.38 -18.07 -4.21
N GLU A 91 -13.49 -18.30 -3.52
CA GLU A 91 -14.03 -17.41 -2.47
C GLU A 91 -13.03 -17.22 -1.33
N GLU A 92 -12.36 -18.29 -0.87
CA GLU A 92 -11.28 -18.22 0.12
C GLU A 92 -10.10 -17.36 -0.37
N ARG A 93 -9.73 -17.46 -1.65
CA ARG A 93 -8.65 -16.64 -2.22
C ARG A 93 -9.07 -15.18 -2.41
N GLU A 94 -10.27 -14.93 -2.90
CA GLU A 94 -10.81 -13.60 -3.11
C GLU A 94 -10.93 -12.83 -1.79
N SER A 95 -11.42 -13.49 -0.74
CA SER A 95 -11.47 -12.90 0.61
C SER A 95 -10.08 -12.56 1.15
N SER A 96 -9.05 -13.35 0.83
CA SER A 96 -7.65 -13.06 1.24
C SER A 96 -6.93 -12.00 0.41
N LEU A 97 -7.42 -11.67 -0.80
CA LEU A 97 -6.69 -10.84 -1.76
C LEU A 97 -6.56 -9.38 -1.29
N GLY A 98 -7.59 -8.85 -0.62
CA GLY A 98 -7.63 -7.48 -0.08
C GLY A 98 -7.84 -6.38 -1.13
N ASP A 99 -7.63 -5.12 -0.74
CA ASP A 99 -7.80 -3.93 -1.59
C ASP A 99 -6.44 -3.53 -2.23
N PRO A 100 -6.36 -3.25 -3.55
CA PRO A 100 -5.12 -2.83 -4.21
C PRO A 100 -4.64 -1.41 -3.84
N VAL A 101 -5.55 -0.53 -3.38
CA VAL A 101 -5.25 0.86 -3.03
C VAL A 101 -5.04 1.01 -1.54
N LYS A 102 -6.03 0.57 -0.74
CA LYS A 102 -6.09 0.79 0.71
C LYS A 102 -5.23 -0.23 1.47
N SER A 103 -4.50 0.26 2.46
CA SER A 103 -3.76 -0.57 3.43
C SER A 103 -4.68 -1.04 4.55
N GLN A 104 -4.39 -2.23 5.09
CA GLN A 104 -4.96 -2.69 6.35
C GLN A 104 -4.48 -1.79 7.51
N PRO A 105 -5.29 -1.62 8.57
CA PRO A 105 -4.98 -0.71 9.68
C PRO A 105 -3.94 -1.34 10.63
N THR A 106 -2.66 -1.24 10.27
CA THR A 106 -1.53 -1.62 11.13
C THR A 106 -1.19 -0.46 12.09
N PRO A 107 -0.45 -0.71 13.19
CA PRO A 107 -0.05 0.35 14.12
C PRO A 107 0.64 1.53 13.42
N PHE A 108 1.52 1.24 12.47
CA PHE A 108 2.22 2.25 11.66
C PHE A 108 1.25 3.08 10.79
N ILE A 109 0.29 2.42 10.12
CA ILE A 109 -0.71 3.11 9.30
C ILE A 109 -1.69 3.91 10.16
N GLN A 110 -2.04 3.42 11.34
CA GLN A 110 -2.88 4.13 12.31
C GLN A 110 -2.20 5.41 12.79
N GLU A 111 -0.90 5.32 13.11
CA GLU A 111 -0.09 6.48 13.49
C GLU A 111 -0.01 7.51 12.36
N MET A 112 0.28 7.08 11.12
CA MET A 112 0.27 7.96 9.96
C MET A 112 -1.09 8.61 9.72
N THR A 113 -2.16 7.85 9.92
CA THR A 113 -3.53 8.35 9.79
C THR A 113 -3.81 9.39 10.86
N ALA A 114 -3.38 9.16 12.10
CA ALA A 114 -3.53 10.09 13.21
C ALA A 114 -2.82 11.43 12.97
N ILE A 115 -1.58 11.38 12.45
CA ILE A 115 -0.83 12.57 12.01
C ILE A 115 -1.61 13.36 10.97
N GLN A 116 -2.25 12.66 10.03
CA GLN A 116 -3.03 13.33 8.97
C GLN A 116 -4.35 13.92 9.49
N SER A 117 -5.06 13.23 10.39
CA SER A 117 -6.35 13.68 10.93
C SER A 117 -6.24 14.69 12.08
N ASN A 118 -5.03 15.02 12.54
CA ASN A 118 -4.82 15.87 13.73
C ASN A 118 -5.46 15.29 15.01
N SER A 119 -5.76 13.99 15.01
CA SER A 119 -6.27 13.32 16.20
C SER A 119 -5.11 13.10 17.17
N HIS A 120 -5.37 13.34 18.46
CA HIS A 120 -4.36 13.30 19.53
C HIS A 120 -3.45 12.07 19.37
N ILE A 121 -2.20 12.33 19.01
CA ILE A 121 -1.14 11.32 19.03
C ILE A 121 -0.76 11.17 20.50
N PRO A 122 -0.59 9.94 21.02
CA PRO A 122 0.02 9.74 22.33
C PRO A 122 1.37 10.48 22.33
N SER A 123 1.56 11.40 23.28
CA SER A 123 2.76 12.24 23.40
C SER A 123 4.07 11.46 23.48
N SER A 124 4.02 10.15 23.72
CA SER A 124 5.18 9.25 23.74
C SER A 124 5.77 8.88 22.37
N LEU A 125 5.14 9.25 21.24
CA LEU A 125 5.51 8.77 19.89
C LEU A 125 5.86 9.85 18.85
N THR A 126 5.77 11.14 19.18
CA THR A 126 6.18 12.22 18.27
C THR A 126 6.99 13.28 18.99
N GLU A 127 8.31 13.10 18.97
CA GLU A 127 9.29 14.19 19.20
C GLU A 127 9.35 15.17 18.00
N ASP A 128 8.70 14.80 16.88
CA ASP A 128 8.76 15.57 15.64
C ASP A 128 7.82 16.77 15.69
N LEU A 129 8.40 17.92 15.34
CA LEU A 129 7.71 19.19 15.21
C LEU A 129 7.62 19.63 13.75
N ASN A 130 6.95 20.75 13.48
CA ASN A 130 6.96 21.32 12.14
C ASN A 130 8.36 21.83 11.74
N TYR A 131 8.57 22.04 10.44
CA TYR A 131 9.80 22.59 9.86
C TYR A 131 11.06 21.74 10.04
N TYR A 132 10.92 20.40 10.12
CA TYR A 132 12.03 19.45 10.31
C TYR A 132 12.74 19.59 11.66
N LEU A 133 12.08 20.18 12.66
CA LEU A 133 12.62 20.30 14.00
C LEU A 133 12.22 19.10 14.86
N LYS A 134 13.11 18.71 15.76
CA LYS A 134 12.80 17.82 16.88
C LYS A 134 12.58 18.64 18.15
N SER A 135 11.81 18.13 19.11
CA SER A 135 11.63 18.76 20.43
C SER A 135 12.96 19.07 21.10
N ASN A 136 13.87 18.10 21.07
CA ASN A 136 15.15 18.17 21.78
C ASN A 136 16.07 19.23 21.14
N GLU A 137 16.01 19.36 19.81
CA GLU A 137 16.76 20.38 19.04
C GLU A 137 16.20 21.79 19.30
N LEU A 138 14.86 21.91 19.39
CA LEU A 138 14.21 23.17 19.70
C LEU A 138 14.56 23.64 21.13
N ASP A 139 14.49 22.74 22.10
CA ASP A 139 14.83 23.05 23.50
C ASP A 139 16.29 23.49 23.63
N ALA A 140 17.22 22.76 22.99
CA ALA A 140 18.63 23.13 22.96
C ALA A 140 18.87 24.51 22.30
N ALA A 141 18.15 24.82 21.23
CA ALA A 141 18.25 26.11 20.56
C ALA A 141 17.69 27.27 21.42
N LEU A 142 16.61 27.02 22.17
CA LEU A 142 16.04 27.99 23.10
C LEU A 142 16.97 28.26 24.28
N ASP A 143 17.55 27.22 24.86
CA ASP A 143 18.54 27.34 25.94
C ASP A 143 19.78 28.11 25.46
N PHE A 144 20.31 27.77 24.29
CA PHE A 144 21.43 28.50 23.70
C PHE A 144 21.11 30.00 23.48
N SER A 145 19.92 30.31 22.97
CA SER A 145 19.47 31.69 22.77
C SER A 145 19.32 32.46 24.09
N LYS A 146 18.81 31.78 25.12
CA LYS A 146 18.66 32.32 26.47
C LYS A 146 20.01 32.71 27.07
N ASP A 147 21.00 31.84 26.93
CA ASP A 147 22.33 32.04 27.47
C ASP A 147 23.06 33.19 26.76
N LEU A 148 22.92 33.30 25.43
CA LEU A 148 23.49 34.39 24.65
C LEU A 148 22.90 35.77 24.98
N THR A 149 21.61 35.80 25.32
CA THR A 149 20.87 37.05 25.59
C THR A 149 20.85 37.41 27.08
N ALA A 150 21.42 36.59 27.94
CA ALA A 150 21.42 36.80 29.38
C ALA A 150 22.09 38.14 29.74
N PRO A 151 21.46 38.98 30.60
CA PRO A 151 22.06 40.23 31.05
C PRO A 151 23.43 40.00 31.70
N LEU A 152 24.45 40.70 31.21
CA LEU A 152 25.79 40.63 31.77
C LEU A 152 25.82 41.30 33.15
N LYS A 153 26.46 40.63 34.10
CA LYS A 153 26.71 41.21 35.43
C LYS A 153 27.83 42.23 35.33
N ASN A 154 27.72 43.31 36.08
CA ASN A 154 28.78 44.30 36.14
C ASN A 154 30.02 43.67 36.82
N PRO A 155 31.24 43.78 36.24
CA PRO A 155 32.46 43.30 36.90
C PRO A 155 32.71 44.01 38.24
N ASP A 156 32.38 45.30 38.34
CA ASP A 156 32.63 46.11 39.53
C ASP A 156 31.48 46.00 40.54
N ARG A 157 31.65 45.12 41.53
CA ARG A 157 30.63 44.83 42.55
C ARG A 157 30.28 46.00 43.48
N ASN A 158 31.19 46.97 43.62
CA ASN A 158 30.97 48.14 44.47
C ASN A 158 30.01 49.16 43.83
N THR A 159 29.91 49.16 42.50
CA THR A 159 29.05 50.06 41.73
C THR A 159 27.75 49.37 41.31
N ALA A 160 27.71 48.03 41.32
CA ALA A 160 26.56 47.24 40.93
C ALA A 160 25.43 47.30 41.98
N ASP A 161 24.25 47.78 41.57
CA ASP A 161 23.05 47.67 42.40
C ASP A 161 22.41 46.27 42.22
N PRO A 162 22.31 45.45 43.29
CA PRO A 162 21.70 44.12 43.21
C PRO A 162 20.22 44.14 42.81
N GLN A 163 19.49 45.21 43.07
CA GLN A 163 18.06 45.30 42.70
C GLN A 163 17.89 45.44 41.20
N VAL A 164 18.65 46.34 40.57
CA VAL A 164 18.63 46.54 39.11
C VAL A 164 19.07 45.28 38.36
N GLU A 165 20.13 44.59 38.82
CA GLU A 165 20.55 43.32 38.23
C GLU A 165 19.44 42.25 38.32
N LYS A 166 18.76 42.16 39.46
CA LYS A 166 17.67 41.21 39.67
C LYS A 166 16.45 41.52 38.80
N GLU A 167 16.10 42.80 38.66
CA GLU A 167 15.00 43.24 37.81
C GLU A 167 15.28 42.92 36.33
N ALA A 168 16.49 43.22 35.85
CA ALA A 168 16.91 42.89 34.48
C ALA A 168 16.85 41.37 34.22
N MET A 169 17.30 40.55 35.16
CA MET A 169 17.21 39.08 35.07
C MET A 169 15.76 38.59 35.04
N ASN A 170 14.88 39.16 35.86
CA ASN A 170 13.47 38.79 35.87
C ASN A 170 12.76 39.16 34.57
N LEU A 171 13.06 40.35 34.02
CA LEU A 171 12.54 40.79 32.74
C LEU A 171 12.99 39.85 31.62
N HIS A 172 14.29 39.56 31.53
CA HIS A 172 14.84 38.62 30.56
C HIS A 172 14.17 37.24 30.64
N LYS A 173 13.99 36.69 31.85
CA LYS A 173 13.29 35.41 32.05
C LYS A 173 11.85 35.45 31.53
N LYS A 174 11.12 36.55 31.80
CA LYS A 174 9.74 36.72 31.34
C LYS A 174 9.67 36.81 29.81
N GLU A 175 10.55 37.60 29.21
CA GLU A 175 10.63 37.75 27.76
C GLU A 175 10.99 36.44 27.06
N HIS A 176 11.97 35.72 27.62
CA HIS A 176 12.36 34.39 27.14
C HIS A 176 11.19 33.40 27.21
N ASN A 177 10.46 33.34 28.33
CA ASN A 177 9.29 32.47 28.46
C ASN A 177 8.21 32.80 27.43
N ASN A 178 7.92 34.10 27.22
CA ASN A 178 6.96 34.54 26.21
C ASN A 178 7.41 34.14 24.78
N ALA A 179 8.70 34.30 24.48
CA ALA A 179 9.27 33.88 23.21
C ALA A 179 9.18 32.35 23.02
N GLN A 180 9.49 31.56 24.04
CA GLN A 180 9.35 30.10 24.03
C GLN A 180 7.90 29.69 23.73
N GLU A 181 6.93 30.28 24.42
CA GLU A 181 5.51 30.00 24.15
C GLU A 181 5.09 30.36 22.72
N ALA A 182 5.54 31.51 22.22
CA ALA A 182 5.26 31.93 20.84
C ALA A 182 5.87 30.97 19.81
N ILE A 183 7.13 30.58 19.99
CA ILE A 183 7.84 29.65 19.10
C ILE A 183 7.17 28.26 19.14
N ASN A 184 6.83 27.77 20.33
CA ASN A 184 6.13 26.49 20.48
C ASN A 184 4.80 26.48 19.70
N ARG A 185 4.06 27.59 19.67
CA ARG A 185 2.82 27.71 18.87
C ARG A 185 3.09 27.71 17.36
N ILE A 186 4.16 28.38 16.92
CA ILE A 186 4.56 28.45 15.50
C ILE A 186 4.98 27.06 14.99
N VAL A 187 5.72 26.34 15.82
CA VAL A 187 6.35 25.06 15.48
C VAL A 187 5.39 23.87 15.67
N ASN A 188 4.27 24.05 16.38
CA ASN A 188 3.27 23.02 16.58
C ASN A 188 2.66 22.52 15.23
N LEU A 189 2.74 21.21 14.99
CA LEU A 189 2.22 20.56 13.79
C LEU A 189 0.71 20.74 13.60
N ASN A 190 -0.04 20.92 14.69
CA ASN A 190 -1.49 21.10 14.63
C ASN A 190 -1.89 22.32 13.79
N ASN A 191 -1.06 23.36 13.82
CA ASN A 191 -1.22 24.59 13.05
C ASN A 191 -0.64 24.50 11.63
N GLY A 192 -0.02 23.37 11.28
CA GLY A 192 0.63 23.13 10.00
C GLY A 192 -0.33 22.67 8.90
N ASN A 193 0.16 22.73 7.65
CA ASN A 193 -0.58 22.29 6.47
C ASN A 193 -0.52 20.76 6.30
N THR A 194 -1.43 20.19 5.51
CA THR A 194 -1.36 18.81 5.02
C THR A 194 0.00 18.47 4.41
N LYS A 195 0.65 19.44 3.74
CA LYS A 195 2.01 19.26 3.19
C LYS A 195 3.03 18.93 4.29
N ASP A 196 2.94 19.59 5.44
CA ASP A 196 3.86 19.39 6.55
C ASP A 196 3.63 18.03 7.23
N ARG A 197 2.36 17.63 7.36
CA ARG A 197 1.98 16.28 7.84
C ARG A 197 2.47 15.17 6.92
N VAL A 198 2.36 15.37 5.59
CA VAL A 198 2.89 14.43 4.60
C VAL A 198 4.41 14.35 4.69
N ARG A 199 5.10 15.48 4.89
CA ARG A 199 6.54 15.50 5.11
C ARG A 199 6.95 14.67 6.32
N LEU A 200 6.30 14.85 7.47
CA LEU A 200 6.61 14.06 8.67
C LEU A 200 6.40 12.56 8.45
N ASN A 201 5.29 12.19 7.81
CA ASN A 201 5.07 10.80 7.43
C ASN A 201 6.18 10.26 6.50
N ILE A 202 6.71 11.08 5.59
CA ILE A 202 7.85 10.69 4.74
C ILE A 202 9.12 10.47 5.57
N THR A 203 9.42 11.36 6.54
CA THR A 203 10.55 11.17 7.46
C THR A 203 10.41 9.86 8.23
N LYS A 204 9.23 9.59 8.80
CA LYS A 204 8.93 8.31 9.48
C LYS A 204 9.09 7.10 8.56
N CYS A 205 8.70 7.19 7.29
CA CYS A 205 8.97 6.12 6.32
C CYS A 205 10.47 5.88 6.10
N ILE A 206 11.29 6.93 6.09
CA ILE A 206 12.75 6.82 5.93
C ILE A 206 13.37 6.16 7.16
N GLU A 207 12.97 6.57 8.36
CA GLU A 207 13.47 6.01 9.62
C GLU A 207 13.07 4.54 9.80
N THR A 208 11.83 4.19 9.47
CA THR A 208 11.31 2.82 9.64
C THR A 208 11.81 1.83 8.59
N PHE A 209 11.87 2.23 7.32
CA PHE A 209 12.23 1.32 6.21
C PHE A 209 13.62 1.55 5.64
N GLY A 210 14.34 2.58 6.08
CA GLY A 210 15.67 2.88 5.58
C GLY A 210 16.65 1.76 5.92
N ARG A 211 17.49 1.39 4.94
CA ARG A 211 18.48 0.30 5.14
C ARG A 211 19.53 0.58 6.20
N HIS A 212 19.74 1.86 6.51
CA HIS A 212 20.61 2.27 7.61
C HIS A 212 20.09 1.79 8.98
N TYR A 213 18.78 1.56 9.13
CA TYR A 213 18.14 1.04 10.33
C TYR A 213 17.78 -0.44 10.18
N THR A 214 17.21 -0.85 9.05
CA THR A 214 16.71 -2.23 8.89
C THR A 214 17.83 -3.27 8.75
N ASP A 215 19.00 -2.90 8.20
CA ASP A 215 20.14 -3.81 8.09
C ASP A 215 20.70 -4.22 9.48
N SER A 216 20.44 -3.46 10.55
CA SER A 216 20.87 -3.81 11.92
C SER A 216 19.87 -4.65 12.72
N ILE A 217 18.57 -4.53 12.40
CA ILE A 217 17.48 -5.20 13.13
C ILE A 217 17.05 -6.50 12.46
N LEU A 218 16.99 -6.50 11.14
CA LEU A 218 16.47 -7.64 10.39
C LEU A 218 17.60 -8.61 10.03
N PRO A 219 17.34 -9.92 10.06
CA PRO A 219 18.33 -10.89 9.65
C PRO A 219 18.65 -10.71 8.16
N PRO A 220 19.93 -10.88 7.76
CA PRO A 220 20.32 -10.76 6.37
C PRO A 220 19.63 -11.84 5.53
N LYS A 221 19.44 -11.54 4.25
CA LYS A 221 18.91 -12.52 3.30
C LYS A 221 19.81 -13.76 3.29
N PRO A 222 19.25 -14.99 3.34
CA PRO A 222 20.06 -16.20 3.24
C PRO A 222 20.86 -16.18 1.94
N SER A 223 22.18 -16.35 2.06
CA SER A 223 23.05 -16.52 0.90
C SER A 223 22.70 -17.83 0.18
N ALA A 224 22.88 -17.85 -1.14
CA ALA A 224 22.85 -19.11 -1.86
C ALA A 224 24.01 -19.99 -1.39
N VAL A 225 23.87 -21.31 -1.52
CA VAL A 225 24.96 -22.26 -1.24
C VAL A 225 26.20 -21.80 -2.00
N ALA A 226 27.29 -21.56 -1.26
CA ALA A 226 28.53 -21.12 -1.83
C ALA A 226 29.09 -22.25 -2.70
N HIS A 227 29.20 -22.00 -4.01
CA HIS A 227 29.95 -22.87 -4.90
C HIS A 227 31.41 -22.41 -4.88
N GLU A 228 32.36 -23.34 -4.87
CA GLU A 228 33.81 -23.04 -4.80
C GLU A 228 34.30 -22.11 -5.92
N SER A 229 33.61 -22.12 -7.06
CA SER A 229 33.87 -21.23 -8.20
C SER A 229 33.24 -19.84 -8.09
N ALA A 230 32.56 -19.51 -7.00
CA ALA A 230 31.89 -18.22 -6.85
C ALA A 230 32.91 -17.10 -6.60
N PRO A 231 32.85 -15.98 -7.35
CA PRO A 231 33.75 -14.86 -7.13
C PRO A 231 33.53 -14.28 -5.72
N VAL A 232 34.61 -14.21 -4.94
CA VAL A 232 34.63 -13.51 -3.66
C VAL A 232 34.42 -12.03 -3.94
N HIS A 233 33.27 -11.50 -3.51
CA HIS A 233 33.00 -10.08 -3.64
C HIS A 233 33.69 -9.32 -2.51
N PRO A 234 34.34 -8.17 -2.80
CA PRO A 234 34.91 -7.33 -1.75
C PRO A 234 33.83 -6.83 -0.80
N GLU A 235 34.23 -6.54 0.43
CA GLU A 235 33.36 -5.88 1.39
C GLU A 235 32.87 -4.53 0.83
N ARG A 236 31.59 -4.24 1.05
CA ARG A 236 31.00 -3.00 0.54
C ARG A 236 31.37 -1.85 1.47
N ALA A 237 31.74 -0.72 0.88
CA ALA A 237 31.97 0.50 1.65
C ALA A 237 30.72 0.89 2.48
N PRO A 238 30.92 1.44 3.70
CA PRO A 238 29.82 1.93 4.51
C PRO A 238 29.09 3.08 3.82
N ARG A 239 27.81 3.26 4.16
CA ARG A 239 27.01 4.37 3.62
C ARG A 239 27.43 5.67 4.29
N VAL A 240 27.50 6.74 3.50
CA VAL A 240 27.84 8.09 3.99
C VAL A 240 26.66 8.76 4.72
N GLY A 241 25.42 8.38 4.40
CA GLY A 241 24.22 9.04 4.94
C GLY A 241 22.98 8.16 4.99
N PRO A 242 21.83 8.74 5.37
CA PRO A 242 20.58 8.01 5.50
C PRO A 242 20.08 7.52 4.14
N ASP A 243 19.55 6.30 4.15
CA ASP A 243 19.02 5.68 2.95
C ASP A 243 17.61 6.21 2.62
N THR A 244 17.52 7.01 1.56
CA THR A 244 16.28 7.59 1.05
C THR A 244 15.82 6.97 -0.27
N GLY A 245 16.69 6.19 -0.92
CA GLY A 245 16.54 5.73 -2.29
C GLY A 245 16.10 4.27 -2.42
N SER A 246 16.10 3.49 -1.35
CA SER A 246 15.69 2.09 -1.40
C SER A 246 14.24 1.91 -1.88
N ALA A 247 14.01 0.84 -2.63
CA ALA A 247 12.69 0.54 -3.17
C ALA A 247 11.62 0.33 -2.07
N GLU A 248 12.02 -0.13 -0.89
CA GLU A 248 11.19 -0.23 0.32
C GLU A 248 10.72 1.15 0.79
N VAL A 249 11.65 2.08 1.01
CA VAL A 249 11.39 3.48 1.37
C VAL A 249 10.51 4.16 0.31
N GLN A 250 10.84 3.99 -0.97
CA GLN A 250 10.04 4.55 -2.06
C GLN A 250 8.61 4.01 -2.08
N ALA A 251 8.41 2.71 -1.84
CA ALA A 251 7.08 2.11 -1.77
C ALA A 251 6.27 2.64 -0.58
N ALA A 252 6.90 2.81 0.58
CA ALA A 252 6.29 3.41 1.76
C ALA A 252 5.87 4.87 1.51
N ILE A 253 6.75 5.70 0.92
CA ILE A 253 6.44 7.09 0.54
C ILE A 253 5.26 7.15 -0.45
N LEU A 254 5.19 6.23 -1.41
CA LEU A 254 4.05 6.16 -2.32
C LEU A 254 2.76 5.82 -1.58
N THR A 255 2.81 4.93 -0.59
CA THR A 255 1.65 4.63 0.27
C THR A 255 1.16 5.88 1.01
N VAL A 256 2.05 6.69 1.59
CA VAL A 256 1.68 7.98 2.21
C VAL A 256 0.93 8.88 1.22
N LYS A 257 1.46 9.01 -0.01
CA LYS A 257 0.88 9.85 -1.06
C LYS A 257 -0.47 9.32 -1.54
N ILE A 258 -0.59 8.01 -1.71
CA ILE A 258 -1.82 7.31 -2.10
C ILE A 258 -2.90 7.55 -1.04
N MET A 259 -2.59 7.39 0.25
CA MET A 259 -3.53 7.62 1.34
C MET A 259 -4.03 9.08 1.38
N ASN A 260 -3.12 10.04 1.23
CA ASN A 260 -3.51 11.46 1.22
C ASN A 260 -4.41 11.79 0.02
N LEU A 261 -4.05 11.29 -1.16
CA LEU A 261 -4.81 11.53 -2.39
C LEU A 261 -6.15 10.80 -2.40
N SER A 262 -6.20 9.57 -1.88
CA SER A 262 -7.45 8.79 -1.77
C SER A 262 -8.44 9.50 -0.85
N ARG A 263 -8.00 10.00 0.32
CA ARG A 263 -8.87 10.77 1.23
C ARG A 263 -9.38 12.05 0.57
N HIS A 264 -8.54 12.76 -0.19
CA HIS A 264 -8.99 13.94 -0.92
C HIS A 264 -10.08 13.60 -1.95
N LEU A 265 -9.90 12.52 -2.70
CA LEU A 265 -10.83 12.08 -3.74
C LEU A 265 -12.17 11.55 -3.20
N GLU A 266 -12.22 11.05 -1.96
CA GLU A 266 -13.48 10.67 -1.30
C GLU A 266 -14.46 11.86 -1.23
N ASN A 267 -13.94 13.08 -1.01
CA ASN A 267 -14.73 14.31 -1.03
C ASN A 267 -14.78 14.95 -2.43
N ALA A 268 -13.72 14.82 -3.23
CA ALA A 268 -13.56 15.45 -4.54
C ALA A 268 -13.90 14.52 -5.72
N ASN A 269 -15.14 14.04 -5.79
CA ASN A 269 -15.57 13.07 -6.81
C ASN A 269 -15.43 13.53 -8.26
N LYS A 270 -15.44 14.84 -8.53
CA LYS A 270 -15.35 15.43 -9.87
C LYS A 270 -13.92 15.60 -10.39
N ASP A 271 -12.91 15.41 -9.55
CA ASP A 271 -11.52 15.61 -9.93
C ASP A 271 -10.96 14.41 -10.71
N LYS A 272 -11.07 14.47 -12.04
CA LYS A 272 -10.60 13.40 -12.94
C LYS A 272 -9.08 13.37 -13.08
N HIS A 273 -8.41 14.51 -12.92
CA HIS A 273 -6.95 14.58 -13.03
C HIS A 273 -6.28 13.88 -11.86
N ASN A 274 -6.77 14.13 -10.64
CA ASN A 274 -6.23 13.48 -9.45
C ASN A 274 -6.59 12.00 -9.36
N LYS A 275 -7.73 11.55 -9.92
CA LYS A 275 -8.00 10.10 -10.10
C LYS A 275 -6.96 9.41 -10.98
N ARG A 276 -6.58 10.03 -12.10
CA ARG A 276 -5.48 9.53 -12.95
C ARG A 276 -4.15 9.54 -12.18
N ASN A 277 -3.86 10.59 -11.42
CA ASN A 277 -2.63 10.65 -10.61
C ASN A 277 -2.60 9.54 -9.55
N LEU A 278 -3.73 9.22 -8.92
CA LEU A 278 -3.85 8.11 -7.98
C LEU A 278 -3.52 6.77 -8.66
N GLN A 279 -4.12 6.50 -9.83
CA GLN A 279 -3.82 5.31 -10.63
C GLN A 279 -2.32 5.18 -10.93
N LEU A 280 -1.68 6.27 -11.39
CA LEU A 280 -0.24 6.29 -11.67
C LEU A 280 0.61 5.99 -10.43
N LEU A 281 0.24 6.52 -9.27
CA LEU A 281 0.95 6.26 -8.01
C LEU A 281 0.82 4.79 -7.58
N VAL A 282 -0.39 4.23 -7.66
CA VAL A 282 -0.67 2.83 -7.31
C VAL A 282 0.11 1.88 -8.24
N HIS A 283 0.10 2.14 -9.55
CA HIS A 283 0.87 1.34 -10.52
C HIS A 283 2.38 1.46 -10.30
N LYS A 284 2.89 2.65 -9.98
CA LYS A 284 4.30 2.85 -9.64
C LYS A 284 4.69 2.06 -8.39
N ARG A 285 3.84 2.06 -7.35
CA ARG A 285 4.03 1.26 -6.14
C ARG A 285 4.04 -0.23 -6.45
N ALA A 286 3.09 -0.71 -7.24
CA ALA A 286 3.01 -2.12 -7.65
C ALA A 286 4.30 -2.60 -8.34
N LYS A 287 4.86 -1.81 -9.26
CA LYS A 287 6.14 -2.10 -9.93
C LYS A 287 7.31 -2.19 -8.95
N LEU A 288 7.38 -1.29 -7.96
CA LEU A 288 8.41 -1.33 -6.93
C LEU A 288 8.27 -2.57 -6.03
N LEU A 289 7.05 -2.92 -5.63
CA LEU A 289 6.79 -4.11 -4.83
C LEU A 289 7.18 -5.40 -5.58
N GLN A 290 6.86 -5.50 -6.87
CA GLN A 290 7.30 -6.61 -7.73
C GLN A 290 8.84 -6.71 -7.77
N TYR A 291 9.52 -5.57 -7.91
CA TYR A 291 10.98 -5.52 -7.90
C TYR A 291 11.57 -5.97 -6.56
N VAL A 292 11.08 -5.44 -5.43
CA VAL A 292 11.54 -5.81 -4.09
C VAL A 292 11.33 -7.30 -3.85
N ARG A 293 10.14 -7.84 -4.14
CA ARG A 293 9.86 -9.27 -4.00
C ARG A 293 10.81 -10.13 -4.82
N LYS A 294 11.09 -9.76 -6.07
CA LYS A 294 12.04 -10.47 -6.95
C LYS A 294 13.47 -10.42 -6.40
N LYS A 295 13.90 -9.26 -5.89
CA LYS A 295 15.27 -9.06 -5.37
C LYS A 295 15.50 -9.79 -4.05
N GLU A 296 14.56 -9.66 -3.11
CA GLU A 296 14.63 -10.25 -1.77
C GLU A 296 14.19 -11.73 -1.74
N ARG A 297 13.52 -12.22 -2.79
CA ARG A 297 12.91 -13.57 -2.87
C ARG A 297 11.95 -13.86 -1.71
N GLY A 298 11.24 -12.84 -1.23
CA GLY A 298 10.32 -12.97 -0.09
C GLY A 298 11.00 -13.06 1.28
N GLY A 299 12.26 -12.63 1.39
CA GLY A 299 13.01 -12.61 2.65
C GLY A 299 12.46 -11.64 3.71
N PRO A 300 13.16 -11.52 4.85
CA PRO A 300 12.70 -10.79 6.03
C PRO A 300 12.30 -9.33 5.75
N ARG A 301 13.06 -8.61 4.92
CA ARG A 301 12.76 -7.22 4.54
C ARG A 301 11.43 -7.06 3.80
N TRP A 302 11.15 -7.97 2.87
CA TRP A 302 9.88 -7.95 2.14
C TRP A 302 8.70 -8.20 3.08
N GLN A 303 8.85 -9.14 4.01
CA GLN A 303 7.82 -9.46 5.00
C GLN A 303 7.57 -8.28 5.95
N ASN A 304 8.64 -7.63 6.43
CA ASN A 304 8.54 -6.41 7.23
C ASN A 304 7.83 -5.28 6.48
N LEU A 305 8.20 -5.04 5.21
CA LEU A 305 7.56 -4.02 4.38
C LEU A 305 6.04 -4.26 4.24
N MET A 306 5.65 -5.48 3.86
CA MET A 306 4.25 -5.83 3.65
C MET A 306 3.44 -5.83 4.96
N GLY A 307 4.03 -6.36 6.04
CA GLY A 307 3.41 -6.44 7.36
C GLY A 307 3.22 -5.06 8.00
N THR A 308 4.24 -4.20 7.95
CA THR A 308 4.17 -2.87 8.56
C THR A 308 3.28 -1.91 7.78
N LEU A 309 3.33 -1.93 6.44
CA LEU A 309 2.45 -1.10 5.61
C LEU A 309 1.02 -1.65 5.49
N GLY A 310 0.75 -2.88 5.95
CA GLY A 310 -0.56 -3.52 5.83
C GLY A 310 -0.98 -3.75 4.38
N LEU A 311 -0.04 -4.04 3.48
CA LEU A 311 -0.32 -4.28 2.07
C LEU A 311 -0.63 -5.75 1.82
N SER A 312 -1.67 -6.02 1.05
CA SER A 312 -2.03 -7.38 0.64
C SER A 312 -1.47 -7.71 -0.75
N ASP A 313 -1.68 -8.95 -1.19
CA ASP A 313 -1.24 -9.40 -2.50
C ASP A 313 -1.92 -8.65 -3.66
N ALA A 314 -3.13 -8.11 -3.47
CA ALA A 314 -3.83 -7.25 -4.44
C ALA A 314 -3.01 -6.02 -4.85
N ALA A 315 -2.19 -5.47 -3.93
CA ALA A 315 -1.48 -4.22 -4.15
C ALA A 315 -0.41 -4.30 -5.25
N TRP A 316 -0.03 -5.51 -5.69
CA TRP A 316 1.03 -5.70 -6.68
C TRP A 316 0.86 -6.92 -7.59
N LYS A 317 0.05 -7.93 -7.24
CA LYS A 317 -0.22 -9.07 -8.12
C LYS A 317 -1.31 -8.71 -9.14
N GLY A 318 -1.09 -9.14 -10.38
CA GLY A 318 -2.08 -8.99 -11.45
C GLY A 318 -2.17 -7.56 -12.00
N GLU A 319 -3.27 -7.30 -12.70
CA GLU A 319 -3.59 -5.99 -13.26
C GLU A 319 -4.46 -5.21 -12.29
N ILE A 320 -4.08 -3.97 -11.99
CA ILE A 320 -4.83 -3.09 -11.09
C ILE A 320 -5.71 -2.17 -11.93
N ALA A 321 -7.01 -2.41 -11.91
CA ALA A 321 -8.03 -1.54 -12.47
C ALA A 321 -8.74 -0.76 -11.33
N LEU A 322 -8.79 0.58 -11.43
CA LEU A 322 -9.42 1.49 -10.47
C LEU A 322 -10.51 2.32 -11.13
#